data_AF-A0A835SCG3-F1
#
_entry.id   AF-A0A835SCG3-F1
#
_cell.length_a   1.000
_cell.length_b   1.000
_cell.length_c   1.000
_cell.angle_alpha   90.00
_cell.angle_beta   90.00
_cell.angle_gamma   90.00
#
_symmetry.space_group_name_H-M   'P 1'
#
loop_
_entity.id
_entity.type
_entity.pdbx_description
1 polymer ?
#
loop_
_entity_poly.entity_id
_entity_poly.type
_entity_poly.pdbx_seq_one_letter_code
_entity_poly.pdbx_strand_id
1 'polypeptide(L)'
;MGFDIDNVSNYGLDNEFIEKQNSIKNSYEKMGVIPSFSCIPYEIYDLPKKGTQVSFAETNAAIYANSIGNLKTNKESAFSALASALTGKSPYSDLRKDSEESNLTIRMKVSEPNELTFGMLGFFAGKIADSSVTISGVKQLDKRSCKSLCGGMGTSGLCGKFTLDEGKNDSEKVDFDKKEMENIYDELNTTDSSDLITLGSPQLGLDELSDLTSMLHGKSFKKRCMVFCPRAIQKQARKLGYNDDLKRAGCEVLSDCCICLTPLISKKDVDGVTTNSIKGAYYLKNSNGVDVNLKPLSKIIEEETK
;
A
#
# COMPACT_ATOMS: atom_id res chain seq x y z
N MET A 1 -0.04 11.57 -9.95
CA MET A 1 -1.29 12.01 -10.56
C MET A 1 -2.40 11.74 -9.57
N GLY A 2 -3.43 12.58 -9.57
CA GLY A 2 -4.53 12.49 -8.64
C GLY A 2 -5.77 11.81 -9.20
N PHE A 3 -5.82 11.39 -10.47
CA PHE A 3 -6.99 10.81 -11.12
C PHE A 3 -6.59 9.93 -12.32
N ASP A 4 -7.50 9.06 -12.75
CA ASP A 4 -7.30 8.24 -13.95
C ASP A 4 -7.64 9.04 -15.21
N ILE A 5 -6.63 9.43 -16.00
CA ILE A 5 -6.83 10.23 -17.22
C ILE A 5 -7.73 9.55 -18.27
N ASP A 6 -7.76 8.22 -18.32
CA ASP A 6 -8.55 7.48 -19.31
C ASP A 6 -10.02 7.37 -18.89
N ASN A 7 -10.32 7.51 -17.60
CA ASN A 7 -11.64 7.24 -17.02
C ASN A 7 -12.25 8.43 -16.26
N VAL A 8 -11.55 9.57 -16.21
CA VAL A 8 -11.93 10.75 -15.39
C VAL A 8 -13.36 11.24 -15.66
N SER A 9 -13.82 11.14 -16.91
CA SER A 9 -15.18 11.53 -17.32
C SER A 9 -16.29 10.76 -16.61
N ASN A 10 -15.98 9.58 -16.06
CA ASN A 10 -16.97 8.71 -15.44
C ASN A 10 -17.25 9.04 -13.96
N TYR A 11 -16.45 9.93 -13.34
CA TYR A 11 -16.45 10.13 -11.88
C TYR A 11 -16.81 11.55 -11.43
N GLY A 12 -17.21 12.43 -12.34
CA GLY A 12 -17.68 13.78 -11.99
C GLY A 12 -16.69 14.59 -11.14
N LEU A 13 -15.38 14.40 -11.36
CA LEU A 13 -14.36 15.11 -10.60
C LEU A 13 -14.40 16.61 -10.92
N ASP A 14 -14.16 17.43 -9.91
CA ASP A 14 -14.10 18.88 -10.06
C ASP A 14 -13.01 19.31 -11.06
N ASN A 15 -13.36 20.24 -11.95
CA ASN A 15 -12.46 20.70 -13.02
C ASN A 15 -11.23 21.41 -12.46
N GLU A 16 -11.37 22.18 -11.37
CA GLU A 16 -10.23 22.86 -10.75
C GLU A 16 -9.24 21.83 -10.17
N PHE A 17 -9.74 20.74 -9.57
CA PHE A 17 -8.90 19.62 -9.15
C PHE A 17 -8.12 19.00 -10.32
N ILE A 18 -8.80 18.69 -11.44
CA ILE A 18 -8.16 18.10 -12.64
C ILE A 18 -7.08 19.05 -13.20
N GLU A 19 -7.40 20.33 -13.36
CA GLU A 19 -6.47 21.34 -13.86
C GLU A 19 -5.22 21.48 -12.98
N LYS A 20 -5.39 21.53 -11.66
CA LYS A 20 -4.26 21.59 -10.71
C LYS A 20 -3.39 20.33 -10.78
N GLN A 21 -3.98 19.15 -10.86
CA GLN A 21 -3.23 17.89 -11.00
C GLN A 21 -2.44 17.84 -12.31
N ASN A 22 -3.03 18.30 -13.41
CA ASN A 22 -2.33 18.43 -14.69
C ASN A 22 -1.18 19.45 -14.64
N SER A 23 -1.39 20.59 -13.97
CA SER A 23 -0.35 21.60 -13.77
C SER A 23 0.86 21.03 -13.01
N ILE A 24 0.62 20.26 -11.94
CA ILE A 24 1.67 19.56 -11.19
C ILE A 24 2.38 18.56 -12.09
N LYS A 25 1.65 17.69 -12.79
CA LYS A 25 2.24 16.72 -13.75
C LYS A 25 3.17 17.41 -14.73
N ASN A 26 2.67 18.44 -15.42
CA ASN A 26 3.41 19.15 -16.47
C ASN A 26 4.68 19.81 -15.90
N SER A 27 4.64 20.27 -14.65
CA SER A 27 5.80 20.83 -13.97
C SER A 27 6.88 19.77 -13.70
N TYR A 28 6.49 18.58 -13.22
CA TYR A 28 7.42 17.46 -13.02
C TYR A 28 8.00 16.95 -14.35
N GLU A 29 7.19 16.85 -15.41
CA GLU A 29 7.67 16.46 -16.74
C GLU A 29 8.66 17.46 -17.32
N LYS A 30 8.43 18.77 -17.14
CA LYS A 30 9.40 19.82 -17.51
C LYS A 30 10.73 19.71 -16.76
N MET A 31 10.72 19.16 -15.54
CA MET A 31 11.94 18.85 -14.77
C MET A 31 12.64 17.56 -15.23
N GLY A 32 12.09 16.83 -16.21
CA GLY A 32 12.66 15.58 -16.72
C GLY A 32 12.24 14.32 -15.95
N VAL A 33 11.22 14.41 -15.11
CA VAL A 33 10.71 13.25 -14.35
C VAL A 33 10.00 12.28 -15.29
N ILE A 34 10.26 10.98 -15.09
CA ILE A 34 9.53 9.90 -15.75
C ILE A 34 8.29 9.57 -14.89
N PRO A 35 7.07 9.89 -15.35
CA PRO A 35 5.86 9.72 -14.55
C PRO A 35 5.47 8.24 -14.43
N SER A 36 5.52 7.68 -13.22
CA SER A 36 4.93 6.36 -12.90
C SER A 36 3.54 6.44 -12.27
N PHE A 37 3.24 7.55 -11.60
CA PHE A 37 2.01 7.79 -10.83
C PHE A 37 1.60 6.62 -9.92
N SER A 38 2.60 6.01 -9.28
CA SER A 38 2.38 4.80 -8.49
C SER A 38 3.01 4.85 -7.12
N CYS A 39 2.33 4.23 -6.15
CA CYS A 39 2.84 3.97 -4.81
C CYS A 39 3.63 2.64 -4.69
N ILE A 40 3.76 1.89 -5.79
CA ILE A 40 4.56 0.66 -5.88
C ILE A 40 5.60 0.75 -7.03
N PRO A 41 6.43 1.80 -7.09
CA PRO A 41 7.38 1.98 -8.19
C PRO A 41 8.38 0.83 -8.33
N TYR A 42 8.65 0.10 -7.24
CA TYR A 42 9.51 -1.09 -7.22
C TYR A 42 8.93 -2.29 -7.98
N GLU A 43 7.66 -2.24 -8.42
CA GLU A 43 7.06 -3.22 -9.31
C GLU A 43 6.99 -2.76 -10.77
N ILE A 44 7.44 -1.53 -11.05
CA ILE A 44 7.41 -0.91 -12.39
C ILE A 44 8.83 -0.71 -12.91
N TYR A 45 9.75 -0.37 -12.02
CA TYR A 45 11.14 -0.07 -12.35
C TYR A 45 12.08 -1.01 -11.60
N ASP A 46 13.23 -1.27 -12.22
CA ASP A 46 14.32 -1.97 -11.56
C ASP A 46 14.85 -1.15 -10.39
N LEU A 47 15.04 -1.82 -9.25
CA LEU A 47 15.67 -1.21 -8.11
C LEU A 47 17.18 -1.01 -8.37
N PRO A 48 17.76 0.09 -7.87
CA PRO A 48 19.21 0.28 -7.89
C PRO A 48 19.97 -0.83 -7.17
N LYS A 49 21.30 -0.83 -7.32
CA LYS A 49 22.17 -1.77 -6.61
C LYS A 49 22.03 -1.62 -5.09
N LYS A 50 22.20 -2.74 -4.37
CA LYS A 50 22.26 -2.77 -2.91
C LYS A 50 23.19 -1.68 -2.34
N GLY A 51 22.75 -1.04 -1.27
CA GLY A 51 23.48 0.01 -0.56
C GLY A 51 23.37 1.40 -1.19
N THR A 52 22.67 1.55 -2.32
CA THR A 52 22.47 2.86 -2.97
C THR A 52 21.62 3.77 -2.08
N GLN A 53 22.05 5.03 -1.98
CA GLN A 53 21.28 6.10 -1.34
C GLN A 53 20.18 6.57 -2.29
N VAL A 54 18.94 6.50 -1.82
CA VAL A 54 17.74 6.86 -2.59
C VAL A 54 16.84 7.75 -1.75
N SER A 55 15.86 8.39 -2.39
CA SER A 55 14.88 9.24 -1.71
C SER A 55 13.49 8.88 -2.21
N PHE A 56 12.68 8.28 -1.32
CA PHE A 56 11.31 7.86 -1.61
C PHE A 56 10.34 8.64 -0.73
N ALA A 57 9.37 9.31 -1.37
CA ALA A 57 8.30 10.04 -0.68
C ALA A 57 7.13 9.14 -0.23
N GLU A 58 6.90 8.04 -0.94
CA GLU A 58 5.86 7.08 -0.61
C GLU A 58 6.37 6.13 0.48
N THR A 59 5.66 6.06 1.61
CA THR A 59 6.09 5.34 2.80
C THR A 59 6.22 3.84 2.57
N ASN A 60 5.26 3.23 1.85
CA ASN A 60 5.33 1.82 1.47
C ASN A 60 6.60 1.51 0.65
N ALA A 61 6.88 2.36 -0.35
CA ALA A 61 8.03 2.19 -1.23
C ALA A 61 9.36 2.44 -0.50
N ALA A 62 9.41 3.40 0.43
CA ALA A 62 10.59 3.67 1.23
C ALA A 62 10.94 2.48 2.14
N ILE A 63 9.94 1.91 2.82
CA ILE A 63 10.13 0.74 3.69
C ILE A 63 10.54 -0.48 2.85
N TYR A 64 9.87 -0.71 1.71
CA TYR A 64 10.26 -1.78 0.79
C TYR A 64 11.71 -1.62 0.31
N ALA A 65 12.10 -0.41 -0.07
CA ALA A 65 13.46 -0.09 -0.50
C ALA A 65 14.49 -0.41 0.59
N ASN A 66 14.23 -0.03 1.85
CA ASN A 66 15.13 -0.30 2.96
C ASN A 66 15.19 -1.79 3.34
N SER A 67 14.04 -2.45 3.50
CA SER A 67 13.92 -3.81 4.05
C SER A 67 14.20 -4.91 3.02
N ILE A 68 13.70 -4.75 1.80
CA ILE A 68 13.78 -5.76 0.74
C ILE A 68 14.82 -5.38 -0.30
N GLY A 69 14.76 -4.14 -0.78
CA GLY A 69 15.69 -3.60 -1.76
C GLY A 69 17.11 -3.42 -1.24
N ASN A 70 17.32 -3.48 0.09
CA ASN A 70 18.59 -3.18 0.75
C ASN A 70 19.17 -1.83 0.29
N LEU A 71 18.31 -0.85 0.04
CA LEU A 71 18.64 0.53 -0.28
C LEU A 71 18.65 1.37 1.00
N LYS A 72 18.99 2.65 0.87
CA LYS A 72 19.15 3.57 2.01
C LYS A 72 18.31 4.83 1.81
N THR A 73 17.24 4.99 2.59
CA THR A 73 16.33 6.16 2.55
C THR A 73 15.70 6.45 3.91
N ASN A 74 15.40 7.71 4.20
CA ASN A 74 14.85 8.15 5.49
C ASN A 74 13.31 8.18 5.55
N LYS A 75 12.60 7.58 4.58
CA LYS A 75 11.13 7.76 4.41
C LYS A 75 10.80 9.24 4.27
N GLU A 76 11.13 9.79 3.11
CA GLU A 76 11.10 11.23 2.83
C GLU A 76 9.67 11.77 2.73
N SER A 77 9.51 13.07 2.91
CA SER A 77 8.30 13.78 2.49
C SER A 77 8.31 14.02 0.98
N ALA A 78 7.17 14.41 0.40
CA ALA A 78 7.11 14.84 -1.00
C ALA A 78 8.10 16.00 -1.28
N PHE A 79 8.25 16.94 -0.35
CA PHE A 79 9.16 18.08 -0.50
C PHE A 79 10.63 17.69 -0.37
N SER A 80 11.00 16.89 0.63
CA SER A 80 12.40 16.47 0.83
C SER A 80 12.88 15.49 -0.24
N ALA A 81 11.99 14.65 -0.77
CA ALA A 81 12.29 13.80 -1.92
C ALA A 81 12.54 14.63 -3.19
N LEU A 82 11.70 15.63 -3.47
CA LEU A 82 11.91 16.53 -4.61
C LEU A 82 13.20 17.35 -4.46
N ALA A 83 13.46 17.91 -3.28
CA ALA A 83 14.70 18.61 -3.00
C ALA A 83 15.93 17.70 -3.20
N SER A 84 15.81 16.42 -2.83
CA SER A 84 16.87 15.43 -3.07
C SER A 84 17.10 15.20 -4.56
N ALA A 85 16.03 15.11 -5.36
CA ALA A 85 16.14 14.93 -6.80
C ALA A 85 16.81 16.14 -7.49
N LEU A 86 16.52 17.36 -7.03
CA LEU A 86 17.08 18.60 -7.59
C LEU A 86 18.54 18.83 -7.20
N THR A 87 18.91 18.50 -5.96
CA THR A 87 20.25 18.81 -5.43
C THR A 87 21.23 17.64 -5.53
N GLY A 88 20.74 16.42 -5.78
CA GLY A 88 21.54 15.19 -5.66
C GLY A 88 21.99 14.90 -4.23
N LYS A 89 21.38 15.54 -3.22
CA LYS A 89 21.74 15.41 -1.81
C LYS A 89 20.49 15.23 -0.96
N SER A 90 20.59 14.43 0.09
CA SER A 90 19.51 14.27 1.07
C SER A 90 20.06 14.48 2.48
N PRO A 91 19.24 14.94 3.44
CA PRO A 91 19.65 15.02 4.83
C PRO A 91 20.16 13.67 5.33
N TYR A 92 21.22 13.73 6.14
CA TYR A 92 21.76 12.55 6.78
C TYR A 92 20.78 12.01 7.84
N SER A 93 20.65 10.70 7.94
CA SER A 93 19.81 10.04 8.94
C SER A 93 20.33 8.65 9.31
N ASP A 94 19.83 8.08 10.40
CA ASP A 94 20.23 6.76 10.86
C ASP A 94 19.88 5.65 9.87
N LEU A 95 18.74 5.77 9.17
CA LEU A 95 18.34 4.84 8.11
C LEU A 95 19.22 4.90 6.86
N ARG A 96 20.04 5.95 6.71
CA ARG A 96 21.02 6.08 5.63
C ARG A 96 22.39 5.50 5.98
N LYS A 97 22.60 5.04 7.21
CA LYS A 97 23.82 4.34 7.66
C LYS A 97 23.75 2.87 7.29
N ASP A 98 24.90 2.18 7.33
CA ASP A 98 24.87 0.73 7.49
C ASP A 98 24.33 0.44 8.89
N SER A 99 23.08 -0.04 8.97
CA SER A 99 22.43 -0.21 10.27
C SER A 99 22.95 -1.46 10.95
N GLU A 100 23.16 -1.34 12.25
CA GLU A 100 23.20 -2.47 13.15
C GLU A 100 21.78 -3.06 13.30
N GLU A 101 21.68 -4.28 13.82
CA GLU A 101 20.36 -4.88 14.10
C GLU A 101 19.60 -4.04 15.13
N SER A 102 18.29 -3.97 14.96
CA SER A 102 17.35 -3.23 15.80
C SER A 102 17.40 -3.68 17.27
N ASN A 103 17.22 -2.72 18.18
CA ASN A 103 17.07 -2.99 19.61
C ASN A 103 15.67 -3.53 19.98
N LEU A 104 14.70 -3.47 19.06
CA LEU A 104 13.37 -4.04 19.21
C LEU A 104 13.18 -5.23 18.25
N THR A 105 12.69 -6.34 18.80
CA THR A 105 12.29 -7.54 18.08
C THR A 105 10.81 -7.83 18.34
N ILE A 106 10.01 -7.84 17.28
CA ILE A 106 8.62 -8.29 17.29
C ILE A 106 8.59 -9.78 16.94
N ARG A 107 7.91 -10.59 17.75
CA ARG A 107 7.79 -12.04 17.52
C ARG A 107 6.41 -12.36 16.98
N MET A 108 6.35 -12.91 15.77
CA MET A 108 5.09 -13.39 15.19
C MET A 108 4.58 -14.61 15.98
N LYS A 109 3.42 -14.47 16.62
CA LYS A 109 2.74 -15.55 17.37
C LYS A 109 1.41 -15.99 16.75
N VAL A 110 1.12 -15.51 15.54
CA VAL A 110 -0.10 -15.87 14.80
C VAL A 110 0.17 -17.08 13.90
N SER A 111 -0.70 -18.09 14.00
CA SER A 111 -0.70 -19.24 13.09
C SER A 111 -1.37 -18.88 11.76
N GLU A 112 -0.83 -19.38 10.64
CA GLU A 112 -1.41 -19.20 9.29
C GLU A 112 -1.68 -17.72 8.92
N PRO A 113 -0.66 -16.85 9.00
CA PRO A 113 -0.85 -15.44 8.67
C PRO A 113 -1.21 -15.26 7.19
N ASN A 114 -2.13 -14.35 6.92
CA ASN A 114 -2.47 -13.91 5.56
C ASN A 114 -1.99 -12.46 5.33
N GLU A 115 -2.32 -11.89 4.16
CA GLU A 115 -1.87 -10.54 3.81
C GLU A 115 -2.40 -9.46 4.76
N LEU A 116 -3.61 -9.65 5.31
CA LEU A 116 -4.18 -8.73 6.29
C LEU A 116 -3.44 -8.84 7.64
N THR A 117 -3.09 -10.06 8.07
CA THR A 117 -2.24 -10.28 9.25
C THR A 117 -0.91 -9.55 9.14
N PHE A 118 -0.26 -9.61 7.97
CA PHE A 118 0.99 -8.88 7.76
C PHE A 118 0.80 -7.37 7.70
N GLY A 119 -0.32 -6.89 7.15
CA GLY A 119 -0.71 -5.49 7.25
C GLY A 119 -0.82 -5.02 8.70
N MET A 120 -1.50 -5.81 9.55
CA MET A 120 -1.66 -5.50 10.97
C MET A 120 -0.34 -5.56 11.72
N LEU A 121 0.51 -6.55 11.44
CA LEU A 121 1.87 -6.63 11.99
C LEU A 121 2.67 -5.37 11.64
N GLY A 122 2.55 -4.88 10.40
CA GLY A 122 3.20 -3.66 9.96
C GLY A 122 2.70 -2.46 10.74
N PHE A 123 1.38 -2.34 10.87
CA PHE A 123 0.76 -1.25 11.60
C PHE A 123 1.12 -1.28 13.09
N PHE A 124 1.17 -2.45 13.72
CA PHE A 124 1.68 -2.64 15.07
C PHE A 124 3.13 -2.16 15.18
N ALA A 125 4.00 -2.66 14.31
CA ALA A 125 5.41 -2.30 14.28
C ALA A 125 5.64 -0.80 14.09
N GLY A 126 4.88 -0.15 13.20
CA GLY A 126 4.97 1.29 13.00
C GLY A 126 4.55 2.11 14.23
N LYS A 127 3.70 1.56 15.13
CA LYS A 127 3.32 2.24 16.38
C LYS A 127 4.39 2.16 17.46
N ILE A 128 5.07 1.01 17.57
CA ILE A 128 5.95 0.73 18.72
C ILE A 128 7.44 0.84 18.40
N ALA A 129 7.82 0.68 17.14
CA ALA A 129 9.21 0.80 16.71
C ALA A 129 9.55 2.27 16.43
N ASP A 130 10.80 2.62 16.73
CA ASP A 130 11.37 3.91 16.38
C ASP A 130 11.75 3.93 14.88
N SER A 131 13.05 3.92 14.54
CA SER A 131 13.49 3.96 13.14
C SER A 131 13.45 2.60 12.44
N SER A 132 13.73 1.50 13.15
CA SER A 132 13.80 0.15 12.59
C SER A 132 13.33 -0.93 13.55
N VAL A 133 13.01 -2.12 13.04
CA VAL A 133 12.53 -3.26 13.83
C VAL A 133 13.01 -4.61 13.28
N THR A 134 13.26 -5.57 14.15
CA THR A 134 13.45 -6.97 13.74
C THR A 134 12.14 -7.73 13.90
N ILE A 135 11.78 -8.58 12.94
CA ILE A 135 10.58 -9.41 12.99
C ILE A 135 11.01 -10.88 12.94
N SER A 136 10.75 -11.60 14.02
CA SER A 136 11.06 -13.03 14.17
C SER A 136 9.82 -13.90 13.97
N GLY A 137 10.03 -15.19 13.66
CA GLY A 137 8.95 -16.12 13.37
C GLY A 137 8.34 -15.99 11.97
N VAL A 138 8.92 -15.13 11.11
CA VAL A 138 8.50 -14.95 9.70
C VAL A 138 9.67 -15.34 8.79
N LYS A 139 9.59 -16.51 8.15
CA LYS A 139 10.70 -17.04 7.35
C LYS A 139 10.74 -16.52 5.91
N GLN A 140 9.58 -16.41 5.27
CA GLN A 140 9.44 -15.90 3.91
C GLN A 140 8.14 -15.12 3.79
N LEU A 141 8.20 -14.00 3.08
CA LEU A 141 7.04 -13.20 2.70
C LEU A 141 6.88 -13.28 1.20
N ASP A 142 5.68 -13.65 0.74
CA ASP A 142 5.31 -13.37 -0.64
C ASP A 142 5.23 -11.85 -0.87
N LYS A 143 5.16 -11.45 -2.14
CA LYS A 143 5.19 -10.05 -2.54
C LYS A 143 3.99 -9.24 -1.99
N ARG A 144 2.79 -9.84 -1.95
CA ARG A 144 1.56 -9.22 -1.42
C ARG A 144 1.69 -9.00 0.08
N SER A 145 2.07 -10.04 0.82
CA SER A 145 2.28 -10.00 2.26
C SER A 145 3.36 -8.99 2.66
N CYS A 146 4.47 -8.95 1.93
CA CYS A 146 5.51 -7.94 2.13
C CYS A 146 4.98 -6.52 1.90
N LYS A 147 4.22 -6.31 0.83
CA LYS A 147 3.62 -5.01 0.53
C LYS A 147 2.59 -4.58 1.59
N SER A 148 1.77 -5.51 2.07
CA SER A 148 0.85 -5.23 3.18
C SER A 148 1.61 -4.81 4.45
N LEU A 149 2.70 -5.52 4.78
CA LEU A 149 3.57 -5.19 5.91
C LEU A 149 4.17 -3.78 5.78
N CYS A 150 4.78 -3.46 4.62
CA CYS A 150 5.32 -2.14 4.32
C CYS A 150 4.22 -1.06 4.38
N GLY A 151 3.05 -1.35 3.82
CA GLY A 151 1.90 -0.45 3.80
C GLY A 151 1.41 -0.11 5.19
N GLY A 152 1.17 -1.11 6.04
CA GLY A 152 0.73 -0.90 7.43
C GLY A 152 1.76 -0.15 8.27
N MET A 153 3.04 -0.53 8.18
CA MET A 153 4.14 0.13 8.89
C MET A 153 4.30 1.59 8.50
N GLY A 154 4.18 1.87 7.20
CA GLY A 154 4.24 3.23 6.67
C GLY A 154 3.03 4.11 7.03
N THR A 155 1.97 3.53 7.62
CA THR A 155 0.75 4.25 7.99
C THR A 155 0.75 4.69 9.45
N SER A 156 1.20 3.85 10.38
CA SER A 156 1.03 4.10 11.82
C SER A 156 2.15 4.87 12.50
N GLY A 157 3.34 5.01 11.88
CA GLY A 157 4.40 5.79 12.51
C GLY A 157 5.69 5.96 11.72
N LEU A 158 6.79 6.07 12.45
CA LEU A 158 8.08 6.54 11.92
C LEU A 158 8.97 5.40 11.40
N CYS A 159 8.70 4.16 11.79
CA CYS A 159 9.48 2.99 11.39
C CYS A 159 9.63 2.92 9.87
N GLY A 160 10.89 2.94 9.44
CA GLY A 160 11.27 3.03 8.03
C GLY A 160 11.95 1.76 7.50
N LYS A 161 12.20 0.77 8.36
CA LYS A 161 12.93 -0.44 8.01
C LYS A 161 12.54 -1.61 8.92
N PHE A 162 12.43 -2.79 8.34
CA PHE A 162 12.37 -4.05 9.08
C PHE A 162 13.40 -5.04 8.56
N THR A 163 13.79 -5.98 9.41
CA THR A 163 14.58 -7.16 9.05
C THR A 163 13.82 -8.41 9.50
N LEU A 164 13.83 -9.47 8.68
CA LEU A 164 13.29 -10.76 9.07
C LEU A 164 14.41 -11.63 9.65
N ASP A 165 14.48 -11.74 10.98
CA ASP A 165 15.51 -12.46 11.71
C ASP A 165 15.03 -12.78 13.14
N GLU A 166 15.75 -13.60 13.90
CA GLU A 166 15.47 -13.88 15.31
C GLU A 166 15.84 -12.71 16.24
N GLY A 167 16.66 -11.78 15.75
CA GLY A 167 17.12 -10.59 16.47
C GLY A 167 18.20 -10.86 17.51
N LYS A 168 18.84 -9.81 18.01
CA LYS A 168 19.88 -9.90 19.04
C LYS A 168 19.33 -10.44 20.36
N ASN A 169 20.18 -11.13 21.11
CA ASN A 169 19.82 -11.72 22.40
C ASN A 169 19.35 -10.67 23.44
N ASP A 170 19.93 -9.48 23.41
CA ASP A 170 19.67 -8.35 24.30
C ASP A 170 18.63 -7.35 23.76
N SER A 171 18.01 -7.64 22.61
CA SER A 171 16.91 -6.81 22.10
C SER A 171 15.67 -6.93 22.98
N GLU A 172 14.92 -5.84 23.10
CA GLU A 172 13.57 -5.83 23.66
C GLU A 172 12.66 -6.72 22.80
N LYS A 173 11.87 -7.59 23.43
CA LYS A 173 11.02 -8.57 22.72
C LYS A 173 9.55 -8.35 23.03
N VAL A 174 8.77 -8.06 22.00
CA VAL A 174 7.31 -7.89 22.07
C VAL A 174 6.64 -8.94 21.19
N ASP A 175 5.55 -9.53 21.67
CA ASP A 175 4.77 -10.50 20.89
C ASP A 175 3.72 -9.78 20.04
N PHE A 176 3.58 -10.19 18.78
CA PHE A 176 2.42 -9.88 17.95
C PHE A 176 1.56 -11.13 17.87
N ASP A 177 0.48 -11.14 18.65
CA ASP A 177 -0.42 -12.26 18.83
C ASP A 177 -1.86 -11.92 18.40
N LYS A 178 -2.80 -12.82 18.71
CA LYS A 178 -4.22 -12.63 18.38
C LYS A 178 -4.81 -11.40 19.07
N LYS A 179 -4.39 -11.08 20.29
CA LYS A 179 -4.89 -9.92 21.04
C LYS A 179 -4.47 -8.63 20.34
N GLU A 180 -3.22 -8.53 19.93
CA GLU A 180 -2.76 -7.35 19.18
C GLU A 180 -3.41 -7.23 17.80
N MET A 181 -3.72 -8.35 17.14
CA MET A 181 -4.55 -8.33 15.93
C MET A 181 -5.96 -7.81 16.19
N GLU A 182 -6.64 -8.30 17.24
CA GLU A 182 -7.99 -7.87 17.62
C GLU A 182 -8.01 -6.38 17.95
N ASN A 183 -7.02 -5.87 18.71
CA ASN A 183 -6.90 -4.44 19.01
C ASN A 183 -6.82 -3.58 17.73
N ILE A 184 -6.04 -4.00 16.73
CA ILE A 184 -5.88 -3.26 15.47
C ILE A 184 -7.13 -3.38 14.60
N TYR A 185 -7.76 -4.56 14.59
CA TYR A 185 -9.01 -4.78 13.88
C TYR A 185 -10.10 -3.86 14.45
N ASP A 186 -10.30 -3.85 15.76
CA ASP A 186 -11.30 -3.02 16.45
C ASP A 186 -11.02 -1.52 16.27
N GLU A 187 -9.75 -1.13 16.15
CA GLU A 187 -9.38 0.25 15.85
C GLU A 187 -9.77 0.67 14.43
N LEU A 188 -9.67 -0.22 13.43
CA LEU A 188 -9.78 0.16 12.02
C LEU A 188 -11.10 -0.25 11.36
N ASN A 189 -11.72 -1.33 11.82
CA ASN A 189 -13.01 -1.80 11.35
C ASN A 189 -14.14 -1.05 12.07
N THR A 190 -15.03 -0.40 11.33
CA THR A 190 -16.15 0.37 11.91
C THR A 190 -17.52 -0.16 11.54
N THR A 191 -17.61 -1.13 10.63
CA THR A 191 -18.87 -1.76 10.21
C THR A 191 -18.64 -3.18 9.71
N ASP A 192 -19.66 -4.04 9.81
CA ASP A 192 -19.63 -5.40 9.27
C ASP A 192 -20.18 -5.49 7.82
N SER A 193 -20.73 -4.38 7.32
CA SER A 193 -21.36 -4.30 5.99
C SER A 193 -21.02 -2.99 5.28
N SER A 194 -21.03 -3.02 3.95
CA SER A 194 -20.62 -1.89 3.12
C SER A 194 -21.30 -1.92 1.75
N ASP A 195 -21.34 -0.78 1.07
CA ASP A 195 -21.90 -0.58 -0.27
C ASP A 195 -20.84 -0.55 -1.38
N LEU A 196 -19.56 -0.35 -1.04
CA LEU A 196 -18.43 -0.36 -1.97
C LEU A 196 -17.33 -1.35 -1.57
N ILE A 197 -16.64 -1.94 -2.55
CA ILE A 197 -15.39 -2.68 -2.36
C ILE A 197 -14.24 -1.91 -3.01
N THR A 198 -13.11 -1.78 -2.32
CA THR A 198 -11.89 -1.22 -2.89
C THR A 198 -10.68 -2.13 -2.66
N LEU A 199 -9.92 -2.36 -3.73
CA LEU A 199 -8.70 -3.17 -3.71
C LEU A 199 -7.55 -2.38 -4.35
N GLY A 200 -6.38 -2.38 -3.71
CA GLY A 200 -5.19 -1.67 -4.21
C GLY A 200 -4.77 -0.43 -3.42
N SER A 201 -4.68 -0.54 -2.08
CA SER A 201 -3.92 0.39 -1.25
C SER A 201 -2.88 -0.39 -0.44
N PRO A 202 -1.58 -0.35 -0.74
CA PRO A 202 -0.99 0.19 -1.96
C PRO A 202 -1.52 -0.51 -3.23
N GLN A 203 -1.36 0.12 -4.39
CA GLN A 203 -1.88 -0.35 -5.69
C GLN A 203 -1.49 -1.82 -5.97
N LEU A 204 -2.34 -2.53 -6.72
CA LEU A 204 -2.09 -3.92 -7.11
C LEU A 204 -1.05 -4.03 -8.23
N GLY A 205 -0.10 -4.95 -8.06
CA GLY A 205 0.86 -5.37 -9.06
C GLY A 205 0.29 -6.43 -10.00
N LEU A 206 1.08 -6.86 -10.98
CA LEU A 206 0.61 -7.79 -12.01
C LEU A 206 0.22 -9.15 -11.44
N ASP A 207 1.05 -9.70 -10.55
CA ASP A 207 0.83 -11.01 -9.93
C ASP A 207 -0.47 -11.01 -9.09
N GLU A 208 -0.76 -9.91 -8.40
CA GLU A 208 -2.00 -9.80 -7.62
C GLU A 208 -3.24 -9.62 -8.49
N LEU A 209 -3.12 -8.94 -9.64
CA LEU A 209 -4.21 -8.92 -10.61
C LEU A 209 -4.45 -10.34 -11.16
N SER A 210 -3.39 -11.08 -11.50
CA SER A 210 -3.48 -12.47 -11.95
C SER A 210 -4.17 -13.36 -10.90
N ASP A 211 -3.74 -13.29 -9.64
CA ASP A 211 -4.38 -14.02 -8.54
C ASP A 211 -5.84 -13.63 -8.37
N LEU A 212 -6.14 -12.33 -8.37
CA LEU A 212 -7.50 -11.83 -8.24
C LEU A 212 -8.40 -12.35 -9.37
N THR A 213 -7.91 -12.36 -10.61
CA THR A 213 -8.66 -12.92 -11.75
C THR A 213 -8.92 -14.43 -11.57
N SER A 214 -7.93 -15.16 -11.05
CA SER A 214 -8.06 -16.59 -10.77
C SER A 214 -9.09 -16.86 -9.67
N MET A 215 -9.08 -16.06 -8.60
CA MET A 215 -10.05 -16.16 -7.50
C MET A 215 -11.49 -15.82 -7.92
N LEU A 216 -11.62 -14.95 -8.94
CA LEU A 216 -12.90 -14.51 -9.52
C LEU A 216 -13.38 -15.38 -10.69
N HIS A 217 -12.68 -16.47 -11.03
CA HIS A 217 -13.07 -17.31 -12.16
C HIS A 217 -14.50 -17.83 -11.98
N GLY A 218 -15.38 -17.47 -12.93
CA GLY A 218 -16.80 -17.84 -12.91
C GLY A 218 -17.65 -17.09 -11.88
N LYS A 219 -17.11 -16.04 -11.23
CA LYS A 219 -17.78 -15.26 -10.18
C LYS A 219 -17.89 -13.79 -10.56
N SER A 220 -18.83 -13.09 -9.92
CA SER A 220 -18.96 -11.64 -10.03
C SER A 220 -19.27 -11.00 -8.69
N PHE A 221 -18.79 -9.79 -8.44
CA PHE A 221 -19.13 -9.08 -7.21
C PHE A 221 -20.61 -8.72 -7.14
N LYS A 222 -21.20 -8.84 -5.95
CA LYS A 222 -22.60 -8.49 -5.65
C LYS A 222 -22.83 -6.99 -5.56
N LYS A 223 -21.76 -6.23 -5.31
CA LYS A 223 -21.72 -4.77 -5.21
C LYS A 223 -20.56 -4.21 -6.02
N ARG A 224 -20.52 -2.88 -6.17
CA ARG A 224 -19.48 -2.18 -6.93
C ARG A 224 -18.09 -2.50 -6.37
N CYS A 225 -17.14 -2.83 -7.23
CA CYS A 225 -15.75 -3.08 -6.85
C CYS A 225 -14.80 -2.19 -7.66
N MET A 226 -13.96 -1.40 -6.99
CA MET A 226 -12.94 -0.56 -7.61
C MET A 226 -11.56 -1.14 -7.35
N VAL A 227 -10.82 -1.44 -8.41
CA VAL A 227 -9.49 -2.03 -8.39
C VAL A 227 -8.47 -1.00 -8.86
N PHE A 228 -7.46 -0.73 -8.04
CA PHE A 228 -6.46 0.30 -8.31
C PHE A 228 -5.11 -0.34 -8.60
N CYS A 229 -4.55 -0.05 -9.78
CA CYS A 229 -3.24 -0.56 -10.21
C CYS A 229 -2.47 0.51 -10.99
N PRO A 230 -1.13 0.44 -11.07
CA PRO A 230 -0.36 1.38 -11.87
C PRO A 230 -0.69 1.27 -13.36
N ARG A 231 -0.64 2.38 -14.11
CA ARG A 231 -0.91 2.39 -15.56
C ARG A 231 -0.06 1.38 -16.33
N ALA A 232 1.21 1.25 -15.97
CA ALA A 232 2.13 0.29 -16.60
C ALA A 232 1.69 -1.17 -16.40
N ILE A 233 1.15 -1.49 -15.21
CA ILE A 233 0.62 -2.81 -14.87
C ILE A 233 -0.74 -3.02 -15.55
N GLN A 234 -1.62 -2.02 -15.55
CA GLN A 234 -2.91 -2.09 -16.25
C GLN A 234 -2.73 -2.37 -17.74
N LYS A 235 -1.74 -1.74 -18.40
CA LYS A 235 -1.39 -2.03 -19.81
C LYS A 235 -0.94 -3.48 -20.02
N GLN A 236 -0.21 -4.07 -19.07
CA GLN A 236 0.17 -5.49 -19.13
C GLN A 236 -1.04 -6.40 -18.91
N ALA A 237 -1.85 -6.10 -17.89
CA ALA A 237 -3.09 -6.81 -17.59
C ALA A 237 -4.10 -6.80 -18.76
N ARG A 238 -4.18 -5.71 -19.52
CA ARG A 238 -4.99 -5.65 -20.76
C ARG A 238 -4.47 -6.62 -21.84
N LYS A 239 -3.14 -6.71 -22.03
CA LYS A 239 -2.55 -7.64 -23.00
C LYS A 239 -2.74 -9.11 -22.62
N LEU A 240 -2.78 -9.40 -21.32
CA LEU A 240 -2.94 -10.76 -20.78
C LEU A 240 -4.41 -11.18 -20.60
N GLY A 241 -5.38 -10.28 -20.85
CA GLY A 241 -6.81 -10.56 -20.68
C GLY A 241 -7.34 -10.34 -19.26
N TYR A 242 -6.47 -10.17 -18.25
CA TYR A 242 -6.88 -9.96 -16.85
C TYR A 242 -7.82 -8.76 -16.68
N ASN A 243 -7.59 -7.67 -17.42
CA ASN A 243 -8.46 -6.51 -17.34
C ASN A 243 -9.90 -6.81 -17.77
N ASP A 244 -10.08 -7.66 -18.78
CA ASP A 244 -11.41 -8.04 -19.26
C ASP A 244 -12.08 -9.03 -18.31
N ASP A 245 -11.31 -9.92 -17.70
CA ASP A 245 -11.78 -10.85 -16.67
C ASP A 245 -12.29 -10.09 -15.44
N LEU A 246 -11.52 -9.10 -14.96
CA LEU A 246 -11.93 -8.23 -13.85
C LEU A 246 -13.20 -7.44 -14.18
N LYS A 247 -13.32 -6.90 -15.40
CA LYS A 247 -14.54 -6.22 -15.85
C LYS A 247 -15.74 -7.16 -15.90
N ARG A 248 -15.57 -8.41 -16.37
CA ARG A 248 -16.64 -9.43 -16.34
C ARG A 248 -17.08 -9.78 -14.93
N ALA A 249 -16.15 -9.75 -13.97
CA ALA A 249 -16.45 -9.90 -12.55
C ALA A 249 -17.09 -8.66 -11.90
N GLY A 250 -17.32 -7.57 -12.65
CA GLY A 250 -17.94 -6.33 -12.17
C GLY A 250 -16.96 -5.31 -11.58
N CYS A 251 -15.67 -5.43 -11.86
CA CYS A 251 -14.66 -4.50 -11.36
C CYS A 251 -14.46 -3.27 -12.27
N GLU A 252 -14.31 -2.11 -11.65
CA GLU A 252 -13.79 -0.89 -12.25
C GLU A 252 -12.27 -0.82 -12.03
N VAL A 253 -11.48 -1.02 -13.09
CA VAL A 253 -10.02 -1.00 -13.01
C VAL A 253 -9.49 0.40 -13.29
N LEU A 254 -8.91 1.04 -12.29
CA LEU A 254 -8.42 2.41 -12.32
C LEU A 254 -6.89 2.49 -12.16
N SER A 255 -6.31 3.50 -12.82
CA SER A 255 -4.89 3.81 -12.76
C SER A 255 -4.61 5.28 -12.47
N ASP A 256 -3.36 5.60 -12.11
CA ASP A 256 -2.88 6.97 -11.86
C ASP A 256 -3.58 7.72 -10.72
N CYS A 257 -4.35 6.99 -9.92
CA CYS A 257 -5.12 7.50 -8.80
C CYS A 257 -4.94 6.61 -7.56
N CYS A 258 -5.36 7.13 -6.42
CA CYS A 258 -5.27 6.46 -5.12
C CYS A 258 -6.66 6.35 -4.52
N ILE A 259 -6.96 5.20 -3.90
CA ILE A 259 -8.23 4.94 -3.18
C ILE A 259 -8.59 6.10 -2.25
N CYS A 260 -7.61 6.61 -1.51
CA CYS A 260 -7.86 7.52 -0.39
C CYS A 260 -7.63 9.00 -0.73
N LEU A 261 -6.78 9.29 -1.71
CA LEU A 261 -6.35 10.68 -2.01
C LEU A 261 -7.02 11.26 -3.26
N THR A 262 -7.63 10.42 -4.09
CA THR A 262 -8.49 10.89 -5.17
C THR A 262 -9.92 11.03 -4.63
N PRO A 263 -10.65 12.12 -4.96
CA PRO A 263 -12.03 12.32 -4.50
C PRO A 263 -13.05 11.42 -5.23
N LEU A 264 -12.79 10.10 -5.27
CA LEU A 264 -13.71 9.08 -5.80
C LEU A 264 -14.66 8.53 -4.73
N ILE A 265 -14.25 8.62 -3.46
CA ILE A 265 -14.94 8.01 -2.33
C ILE A 265 -15.14 9.09 -1.27
N SER A 266 -16.40 9.39 -0.96
CA SER A 266 -16.75 10.37 0.05
C SER A 266 -18.02 9.96 0.78
N LYS A 267 -18.17 10.44 2.02
CA LYS A 267 -19.36 10.20 2.85
C LYS A 267 -20.66 10.78 2.26
N LYS A 268 -20.60 11.52 1.15
CA LYS A 268 -21.81 11.99 0.45
C LYS A 268 -22.53 10.86 -0.29
N ASP A 269 -21.75 9.89 -0.81
CA ASP A 269 -22.24 8.90 -1.78
C ASP A 269 -21.87 7.46 -1.39
N VAL A 270 -21.06 7.27 -0.35
CA VAL A 270 -20.59 5.95 0.12
C VAL A 270 -20.70 5.91 1.64
N ASP A 271 -21.48 4.97 2.15
CA ASP A 271 -21.63 4.76 3.60
C ASP A 271 -20.43 3.99 4.15
N GLY A 272 -20.01 2.91 3.47
CA GLY A 272 -18.91 2.08 3.92
C GLY A 272 -18.11 1.42 2.80
N VAL A 273 -16.86 1.08 3.11
CA VAL A 273 -15.95 0.44 2.16
C VAL A 273 -15.41 -0.88 2.72
N THR A 274 -15.61 -1.96 1.98
CA THR A 274 -14.90 -3.23 2.20
C THR A 274 -13.52 -3.14 1.56
N THR A 275 -12.47 -3.45 2.34
CA THR A 275 -11.08 -3.43 1.87
C THR A 275 -10.26 -4.48 2.62
N ASN A 276 -9.20 -5.01 1.98
CA ASN A 276 -8.22 -5.89 2.61
C ASN A 276 -6.95 -5.16 3.04
N SER A 277 -6.98 -3.83 3.05
CA SER A 277 -5.82 -3.00 3.31
C SER A 277 -5.92 -2.25 4.62
N ILE A 278 -4.88 -2.38 5.45
CA ILE A 278 -4.72 -1.55 6.66
C ILE A 278 -4.47 -0.08 6.31
N LYS A 279 -3.64 0.19 5.30
CA LYS A 279 -3.40 1.56 4.83
C LYS A 279 -4.70 2.18 4.28
N GLY A 280 -5.44 1.41 3.47
CA GLY A 280 -6.74 1.78 2.94
C GLY A 280 -7.74 2.08 4.05
N ALA A 281 -7.93 1.14 4.97
CA ALA A 281 -8.81 1.28 6.13
C ALA A 281 -8.53 2.55 6.93
N TYR A 282 -7.26 2.79 7.27
CA TYR A 282 -6.86 3.96 8.05
C TYR A 282 -7.27 5.28 7.36
N TYR A 283 -6.95 5.47 6.09
CA TYR A 283 -7.27 6.73 5.40
C TYR A 283 -8.74 6.83 5.01
N LEU A 284 -9.40 5.73 4.65
CA LEU A 284 -10.84 5.74 4.37
C LEU A 284 -11.63 6.19 5.61
N LYS A 285 -11.28 5.63 6.78
CA LYS A 285 -11.85 6.02 8.07
C LYS A 285 -11.50 7.46 8.44
N ASN A 286 -10.21 7.80 8.46
CA ASN A 286 -9.74 9.04 9.09
C ASN A 286 -9.71 10.26 8.15
N SER A 287 -9.57 10.05 6.84
CA SER A 287 -9.50 11.14 5.85
C SER A 287 -10.77 11.26 5.02
N ASN A 288 -11.34 10.15 4.54
CA ASN A 288 -12.56 10.17 3.73
C ASN A 288 -13.84 10.17 4.60
N GLY A 289 -13.73 9.73 5.87
CA GLY A 289 -14.83 9.72 6.84
C GLY A 289 -15.90 8.66 6.60
N VAL A 290 -15.61 7.67 5.74
CA VAL A 290 -16.51 6.54 5.45
C VAL A 290 -16.27 5.40 6.42
N ASP A 291 -17.28 4.55 6.62
CA ASP A 291 -17.11 3.36 7.44
C ASP A 291 -16.24 2.31 6.71
N VAL A 292 -15.62 1.41 7.48
CA VAL A 292 -14.69 0.41 6.96
C VAL A 292 -15.08 -0.98 7.42
N ASN A 293 -15.19 -1.88 6.45
CA ASN A 293 -15.36 -3.31 6.63
C ASN A 293 -14.06 -4.02 6.23
N LEU A 294 -13.18 -4.24 7.19
CA LEU A 294 -11.84 -4.77 6.98
C LEU A 294 -11.86 -6.29 6.93
N LYS A 295 -11.49 -6.91 5.81
CA LYS A 295 -11.50 -8.38 5.65
C LYS A 295 -10.33 -8.86 4.81
N PRO A 296 -9.77 -10.06 5.04
CA PRO A 296 -8.79 -10.61 4.13
C PRO A 296 -9.41 -10.85 2.75
N LEU A 297 -8.61 -10.78 1.69
CA LEU A 297 -9.08 -10.86 0.30
C LEU A 297 -9.89 -12.14 0.04
N SER A 298 -9.45 -13.27 0.58
CA SER A 298 -10.16 -14.54 0.46
C SER A 298 -11.60 -14.45 0.99
N LYS A 299 -11.83 -13.77 2.12
CA LYS A 299 -13.15 -13.56 2.69
C LYS A 299 -13.99 -12.57 1.88
N ILE A 300 -13.38 -11.52 1.35
CA ILE A 300 -14.06 -10.60 0.43
C ILE A 300 -14.57 -11.38 -0.78
N ILE A 301 -13.73 -12.22 -1.40
CA ILE A 301 -14.14 -13.03 -2.55
C ILE A 301 -15.23 -14.04 -2.17
N GLU A 302 -15.11 -14.72 -1.03
CA GLU A 302 -16.08 -15.70 -0.55
C GLU A 302 -17.47 -15.08 -0.32
N GLU A 303 -17.53 -13.95 0.38
CA GLU A 303 -18.78 -13.38 0.87
C GLU A 303 -19.43 -12.43 -0.14
N GLU A 304 -18.62 -11.67 -0.88
CA GLU A 304 -19.09 -10.56 -1.72
C GLU A 304 -19.27 -10.92 -3.19
N THR A 305 -19.07 -12.19 -3.58
CA THR A 305 -19.27 -12.66 -4.95
C THR A 305 -20.43 -13.66 -5.08
N LYS A 306 -20.99 -13.74 -6.29
CA LYS A 306 -22.04 -14.68 -6.71
C LYS A 306 -21.59 -15.45 -7.95
#